data_AF-A0A6M0HWW8-F1
#
_entry.id   AF-A0A6M0HWW8-F1
#
_cell.length_a   1.000
_cell.length_b   1.000
_cell.length_c   1.000
_cell.angle_alpha   90.00
_cell.angle_beta   90.00
_cell.angle_gamma   90.00
#
_symmetry.space_group_name_H-M   'P 1'
#
loop_
_entity.id
_entity.type
_entity.pdbx_description
1 polymer ?
#
loop_
_entity_poly.entity_id
_entity_poly.type
_entity_poly.pdbx_seq_one_letter_code
_entity_poly.pdbx_strand_id
1 'polypeptide(L)'
;MPVRSLLILILASIATPALALQPQDTLRDWSAATGADRDRLLQQLEKSSEGSAPRKDVLSCLNDAAGMNAHADLAISDVFMACTKQTPEDSI
;
A
#
# COMPACT_ATOMS: atom_id res chain seq x y z
N MET A 1 -28.90 -32.88 31.96
CA MET A 1 -29.61 -31.94 31.05
C MET A 1 -30.63 -31.18 31.90
N PRO A 2 -30.86 -29.86 31.76
CA PRO A 2 -30.84 -29.16 30.46
C PRO A 2 -30.24 -27.73 30.44
N VAL A 3 -30.19 -27.19 29.22
CA VAL A 3 -30.13 -25.76 28.80
C VAL A 3 -28.80 -25.04 29.04
N ARG A 4 -27.89 -24.94 28.06
CA ARG A 4 -27.87 -23.99 26.92
C ARG A 4 -27.79 -22.51 27.36
N SER A 5 -27.02 -21.76 26.57
CA SER A 5 -26.88 -20.30 26.54
C SER A 5 -25.75 -19.77 27.43
N LEU A 6 -24.80 -18.98 26.96
CA LEU A 6 -24.63 -18.37 25.64
C LEU A 6 -23.15 -17.96 25.54
N LEU A 7 -22.46 -18.47 24.53
CA LEU A 7 -21.18 -17.97 24.10
C LEU A 7 -21.42 -16.55 23.54
N ILE A 8 -21.03 -15.50 24.26
CA ILE A 8 -20.91 -14.16 23.68
C ILE A 8 -19.43 -13.78 23.77
N LEU A 9 -18.67 -14.35 22.84
CA LEU A 9 -17.41 -13.77 22.35
C LEU A 9 -17.78 -12.50 21.58
N ILE A 10 -17.85 -11.36 22.26
CA ILE A 10 -17.65 -10.08 21.55
C ILE A 10 -16.18 -9.75 21.72
N LEU A 11 -15.36 -10.52 20.98
CA LEU A 11 -14.03 -10.09 20.61
C LEU A 11 -14.19 -8.80 19.81
N ALA A 12 -13.66 -7.72 20.38
CA ALA A 12 -12.92 -6.70 19.65
C ALA A 12 -13.48 -6.37 18.25
N SER A 13 -14.56 -5.59 18.19
CA SER A 13 -14.74 -4.69 17.05
C SER A 13 -13.69 -3.58 17.16
N ILE A 14 -12.43 -3.95 16.88
CA ILE A 14 -11.45 -2.99 16.37
C ILE A 14 -12.04 -2.56 15.04
N ALA A 15 -12.82 -1.49 15.06
CA ALA A 15 -12.86 -0.60 13.92
C ALA A 15 -11.40 -0.23 13.71
N THR A 16 -10.73 -0.86 12.75
CA THR A 16 -9.41 -0.45 12.29
C THR A 16 -9.60 1.01 11.90
N PRO A 17 -9.12 1.99 12.70
CA PRO A 17 -9.16 3.37 12.24
C PRO A 17 -8.39 3.36 10.93
N ALA A 18 -8.90 3.97 9.86
CA ALA A 18 -8.26 4.02 8.54
C ALA A 18 -6.75 4.22 8.74
N LEU A 19 -6.01 3.12 8.72
CA LEU A 19 -4.61 3.12 9.11
C LEU A 19 -3.96 3.80 7.93
N ALA A 20 -3.48 5.02 8.15
CA ALA A 20 -2.80 5.80 7.13
C ALA A 20 -1.78 4.86 6.46
N LEU A 21 -2.00 4.61 5.17
CA LEU A 21 -1.27 3.62 4.39
C LEU A 21 0.22 3.77 4.64
N GLN A 22 0.87 2.66 5.02
CA GLN A 22 2.27 2.62 5.43
C GLN A 22 3.14 2.02 4.33
N PRO A 23 4.45 2.32 4.30
CA PRO A 23 5.38 1.75 3.33
C PRO A 23 5.41 0.21 3.33
N GLN A 24 5.27 -0.40 4.51
CA GLN A 24 5.25 -1.85 4.70
C GLN A 24 3.90 -2.52 4.36
N ASP A 25 2.85 -1.75 4.11
CA ASP A 25 1.56 -2.31 3.70
C ASP A 25 1.67 -2.87 2.27
N THR A 26 0.67 -3.64 1.87
CA THR A 26 0.69 -4.35 0.59
C THR A 26 0.06 -3.55 -0.54
N LEU A 27 0.29 -3.95 -1.79
CA LEU A 27 -0.41 -3.34 -2.94
C LEU A 27 -1.93 -3.58 -2.91
N ARG A 28 -2.39 -4.60 -2.20
CA ARG A 28 -3.82 -4.79 -1.92
C ARG A 28 -4.37 -3.67 -1.04
N ASP A 29 -3.63 -3.29 0.01
CA ASP A 29 -3.99 -2.17 0.88
C ASP A 29 -3.91 -0.84 0.13
N TRP A 30 -2.90 -0.70 -0.75
CA TRP A 30 -2.80 0.42 -1.67
C TRP A 30 -4.04 0.58 -2.53
N SER A 31 -4.50 -0.49 -3.17
CA SER A 31 -5.73 -0.49 -3.98
C SER A 31 -6.99 -0.14 -3.19
N ALA A 32 -7.04 -0.49 -1.90
CA ALA A 32 -8.14 -0.16 -1.01
C ALA A 32 -8.05 1.26 -0.41
N ALA A 33 -6.87 1.87 -0.39
CA ALA A 33 -6.62 3.17 0.19
C ALA A 33 -7.26 4.31 -0.61
N THR A 34 -7.53 5.43 0.05
CA THR A 34 -8.01 6.65 -0.62
C THR A 34 -6.88 7.34 -1.39
N GLY A 35 -7.22 8.19 -2.36
CA GLY A 35 -6.21 8.98 -3.09
C GLY A 35 -5.34 9.83 -2.16
N ALA A 36 -5.94 10.42 -1.12
CA ALA A 36 -5.23 11.24 -0.13
C ALA A 36 -4.20 10.43 0.69
N ASP A 37 -4.53 9.19 1.06
CA ASP A 37 -3.61 8.31 1.80
C ASP A 37 -2.43 7.89 0.92
N ARG A 38 -2.70 7.56 -0.34
CA ARG A 38 -1.67 7.24 -1.35
C ARG A 38 -0.73 8.41 -1.60
N ASP A 39 -1.27 9.62 -1.77
CA ASP A 39 -0.49 10.85 -1.97
C ASP A 39 0.38 11.17 -0.74
N ARG A 40 -0.16 10.98 0.46
CA ARG A 40 0.59 11.17 1.71
C ARG A 40 1.74 10.18 1.83
N LEU A 41 1.50 8.90 1.52
CA LEU A 41 2.54 7.88 1.56
C LEU A 41 3.64 8.17 0.53
N LEU A 42 3.28 8.54 -0.70
CA LEU A 42 4.24 8.94 -1.72
C LEU A 42 5.12 10.11 -1.26
N GLN A 43 4.53 11.15 -0.65
CA GLN A 43 5.29 12.26 -0.08
C GLN A 43 6.29 11.82 0.99
N GLN A 44 5.95 10.82 1.81
CA GLN A 44 6.86 10.29 2.82
C GLN A 44 8.02 9.50 2.21
N LEU A 45 7.73 8.71 1.18
CA LEU A 45 8.72 7.90 0.46
C LEU A 45 9.69 8.78 -0.34
N GLU A 46 9.21 9.84 -0.99
CA GLU A 46 10.05 10.81 -1.71
C GLU A 46 10.98 11.58 -0.77
N LYS A 47 10.49 12.00 0.41
CA LYS A 47 11.35 12.64 1.42
C LYS A 47 12.48 11.72 1.90
N SER A 48 12.26 10.42 1.82
CA SER A 48 13.24 9.39 2.21
C SER A 48 14.15 8.97 1.05
N SER A 49 13.86 9.41 -0.18
CA SER A 49 14.55 9.00 -1.40
C SER A 49 15.14 10.23 -2.11
N GLU A 50 16.40 10.54 -1.85
CA GLU A 50 17.11 11.61 -2.57
C GLU A 50 17.25 11.24 -4.06
N GLY A 51 16.63 12.03 -4.95
CA GLY A 51 16.79 11.89 -6.41
C GLY A 51 15.84 10.92 -7.10
N SER A 52 14.63 10.69 -6.57
CA SER A 52 13.66 9.75 -7.15
C SER A 52 13.08 10.18 -8.50
N ALA A 53 12.60 9.20 -9.27
CA ALA A 53 11.76 9.38 -10.45
C ALA A 53 10.58 10.35 -10.20
N PRO A 54 10.02 10.98 -11.25
CA PRO A 54 8.88 11.88 -11.11
C PRO A 54 7.70 11.20 -10.40
N ARG A 55 7.09 11.87 -9.42
CA ARG A 55 5.96 11.34 -8.62
C ARG A 55 4.88 10.68 -9.47
N LYS A 56 4.55 11.32 -10.60
CA LYS A 56 3.51 10.84 -11.53
C LYS A 56 3.81 9.45 -12.07
N ASP A 57 5.07 9.18 -12.39
CA ASP A 57 5.49 7.94 -13.03
C ASP A 57 5.53 6.81 -12.01
N VAL A 58 6.02 7.09 -10.80
CA VAL A 58 5.97 6.15 -9.66
C VAL A 58 4.52 5.82 -9.27
N LEU A 59 3.65 6.82 -9.23
CA LEU A 59 2.22 6.62 -8.95
C LEU A 59 1.56 5.74 -10.01
N SER A 60 1.85 5.97 -11.29
CA SER A 60 1.34 5.13 -12.38
C SER A 60 1.81 3.68 -12.21
N CYS A 61 3.11 3.48 -12.02
CA CYS A 61 3.70 2.16 -11.83
C CYS A 61 3.12 1.41 -10.62
N LEU A 62 2.91 2.09 -9.48
CA LEU A 62 2.26 1.50 -8.31
C LEU A 62 0.81 1.10 -8.59
N ASN A 63 0.04 1.93 -9.31
CA ASN A 63 -1.33 1.59 -9.69
C ASN A 63 -1.39 0.43 -10.68
N ASP A 64 -0.47 0.39 -11.65
CA ASP A 64 -0.38 -0.71 -12.61
C ASP A 64 -0.03 -2.03 -11.89
N ALA A 65 0.96 -1.99 -10.99
CA ALA A 65 1.32 -3.14 -10.16
C ALA A 65 0.16 -3.56 -9.25
N ALA A 66 -0.57 -2.62 -8.65
CA ALA A 66 -1.71 -2.91 -7.79
C ALA A 66 -2.92 -3.50 -8.56
N GLY A 67 -3.00 -3.27 -9.87
CA GLY A 67 -3.96 -3.91 -10.77
C GLY A 67 -3.63 -5.38 -11.07
N MET A 68 -2.40 -5.83 -10.79
CA MET A 68 -1.96 -7.20 -10.99
C MET A 68 -2.12 -8.01 -9.71
N ASN A 69 -3.03 -8.98 -9.70
CA ASN A 69 -3.25 -9.85 -8.53
C ASN A 69 -1.97 -10.58 -8.07
N ALA A 70 -1.03 -10.85 -8.97
CA ALA A 70 0.26 -11.47 -8.64
C ALA A 70 1.15 -10.58 -7.76
N HIS A 71 0.90 -9.27 -7.71
CA HIS A 71 1.65 -8.30 -6.92
C HIS A 71 0.88 -7.83 -5.68
N ALA A 72 -0.33 -8.33 -5.45
CA ALA A 72 -1.22 -7.85 -4.39
C ALA A 72 -0.59 -7.92 -2.98
N ASP A 73 0.26 -8.93 -2.73
CA ASP A 73 0.90 -9.15 -1.43
C ASP A 73 2.33 -8.56 -1.35
N LEU A 74 2.78 -7.86 -2.40
CA LEU A 74 4.08 -7.16 -2.37
C LEU A 74 3.98 -5.90 -1.52
N ALA A 75 5.03 -5.61 -0.76
CA ALA A 75 5.13 -4.40 0.03
C ALA A 75 5.24 -3.17 -0.88
N ILE A 76 4.52 -2.10 -0.52
CA ILE A 76 4.50 -0.84 -1.27
C ILE A 76 5.92 -0.26 -1.38
N SER A 77 6.74 -0.35 -0.33
CA SER A 77 8.12 0.14 -0.34
C SER A 77 8.99 -0.56 -1.39
N ASP A 78 8.85 -1.87 -1.56
CA ASP A 78 9.65 -2.64 -2.51
C ASP A 78 9.26 -2.31 -3.95
N VAL A 79 7.95 -2.19 -4.20
CA VAL A 79 7.43 -1.80 -5.50
C VAL A 79 7.77 -0.34 -5.80
N PHE A 80 7.69 0.56 -4.82
CA PHE A 80 8.13 1.94 -4.95
C PHE A 80 9.61 2.02 -5.34
N MET A 81 10.49 1.24 -4.69
CA MET A 81 11.90 1.16 -5.07
C MET A 81 12.08 0.62 -6.49
N ALA A 82 11.29 -0.38 -6.91
CA ALA A 82 11.34 -0.90 -8.26
C ALA A 82 10.90 0.15 -9.29
N CYS A 83 9.80 0.86 -9.03
CA CYS A 83 9.26 1.92 -9.87
C CYS A 83 10.20 3.15 -9.96
N THR A 84 10.91 3.48 -8.88
CA THR A 84 11.89 4.58 -8.88
C THR A 84 13.20 4.20 -9.54
N LYS A 85 13.62 2.93 -9.48
CA LYS A 85 14.77 2.39 -10.22
C LYS A 85 14.49 2.14 -11.70
N GLN A 86 13.22 2.04 -12.08
CA GLN A 86 12.79 1.93 -13.48
C GLN A 86 12.91 3.25 -14.28
N THR A 87 13.54 4.30 -13.76
CA THR A 87 14.06 5.36 -14.64
C THR A 87 14.85 4.69 -15.74
N PRO A 88 14.45 4.83 -17.01
CA PRO A 88 15.02 4.01 -18.06
C PRO A 88 16.52 4.34 -18.17
N GLU A 89 17.36 3.35 -17.91
CA GLU A 89 18.71 3.26 -18.49
C GLU A 89 18.60 2.97 -20.01
N ASP A 90 17.66 3.61 -20.69
CA ASP A 90 17.31 3.41 -22.09
C ASP A 90 16.77 4.74 -22.62
N SER A 91 17.42 5.50 -23.50
CA SER A 91 18.68 5.36 -24.21
C SER A 91 19.07 6.77 -24.66
N ILE A 92 20.38 6.99 -24.77
CA ILE A 92 21.04 8.04 -25.55
C ILE A 92 20.60 7.99 -27.02
#